data_AF-A0A520JJL0-F1
#
_entry.id   AF-A0A520JJL0-F1
#
_cell.length_a   1.000
_cell.length_b   1.000
_cell.length_c   1.000
_cell.angle_alpha   90.00
_cell.angle_beta   90.00
_cell.angle_gamma   90.00
#
_symmetry.space_group_name_H-M   'P 1'
#
loop_
_entity.id
_entity.type
_entity.pdbx_description
1 polymer ?
#
loop_
_entity_poly.entity_id
_entity_poly.type
_entity_poly.pdbx_seq_one_letter_code
_entity_poly.pdbx_strand_id
1 'polypeptide(L)' 'MSRFDSLGVFARVADLGSFAAAARDLGISPAMVGNHVRRLEAWLGAPLLLAG' A
#
# COMPACT_ATOMS: atom_id res chain seq x y z
N MET A 1 -0.42 -3.74 13.28
CA MET A 1 0.58 -3.44 12.24
C MET A 1 1.12 -2.03 12.41
N SER A 2 2.44 -1.92 12.27
CA SER A 2 3.28 -0.74 12.47
C SER A 2 3.23 0.21 11.26
N ARG A 3 3.83 1.41 11.42
CA ARG A 3 4.04 2.34 10.29
C ARG A 3 5.01 1.79 9.25
N PHE A 4 6.01 1.01 9.69
CA PHE A 4 6.97 0.36 8.80
C PHE A 4 6.30 -0.69 7.92
N ASP A 5 5.30 -1.41 8.43
CA ASP A 5 4.53 -2.38 7.63
C ASP A 5 3.79 -1.66 6.48
N SER A 6 3.17 -0.51 6.78
CA SER A 6 2.51 0.33 5.78
C SER A 6 3.47 0.89 4.73
N LEU A 7 4.68 1.30 5.13
CA LEU A 7 5.73 1.74 4.21
C LEU A 7 6.18 0.60 3.27
N GLY A 8 6.39 -0.60 3.82
CA GLY A 8 6.76 -1.77 3.01
C GLY A 8 5.68 -2.15 2.00
N VAL A 9 4.40 -2.12 2.41
CA VAL A 9 3.28 -2.36 1.49
C VAL A 9 3.23 -1.31 0.38
N PHE A 10 3.38 -0.02 0.73
CA PHE A 10 3.40 1.07 -0.25
C PHE A 10 4.55 0.90 -1.26
N ALA A 11 5.78 0.65 -0.77
CA ALA A 11 6.94 0.42 -1.62
C ALA A 11 6.66 -0.74 -2.60
N ARG A 12 6.04 -1.82 -2.13
CA ARG A 12 5.72 -2.95 -3.00
C ARG A 12 4.65 -2.63 -4.05
N VAL A 13 3.66 -1.80 -3.72
CA VAL A 13 2.68 -1.30 -4.71
C VAL A 13 3.37 -0.43 -5.75
N ALA A 14 4.31 0.43 -5.35
CA ALA A 14 5.07 1.27 -6.28
C ALA A 14 5.96 0.44 -7.22
N ASP A 15 6.65 -0.59 -6.70
CA ASP A 15 7.49 -1.48 -7.49
C ASP A 15 6.69 -2.28 -8.54
N LEU A 16 5.50 -2.76 -8.16
CA LEU A 16 4.70 -3.66 -9.00
C LEU A 16 3.62 -2.93 -9.82
N GLY A 17 3.37 -1.65 -9.53
CA GLY A 17 2.33 -0.83 -10.19
C GLY A 17 0.90 -1.33 -9.96
N SER A 18 0.65 -2.24 -9.01
CA SER A 18 -0.67 -2.84 -8.82
C SER A 18 -0.90 -3.34 -7.40
N PHE A 19 -2.06 -3.00 -6.84
CA PHE A 19 -2.53 -3.48 -5.55
C PHE A 19 -2.74 -5.00 -5.56
N ALA A 20 -3.25 -5.54 -6.66
CA ALA A 20 -3.47 -6.98 -6.80
C ALA A 20 -2.15 -7.76 -6.91
N ALA A 21 -1.16 -7.20 -7.61
CA ALA A 21 0.17 -7.81 -7.69
C ALA A 21 0.88 -7.78 -6.31
N ALA A 22 0.87 -6.64 -5.62
CA ALA A 22 1.44 -6.50 -4.29
C ALA A 22 0.74 -7.41 -3.26
N ALA A 23 -0.58 -7.54 -3.34
CA ALA A 23 -1.35 -8.45 -2.48
C ALA A 23 -0.90 -9.91 -2.63
N ARG A 24 -0.78 -10.39 -3.88
CA ARG A 24 -0.31 -11.76 -4.15
C ARG A 24 1.12 -11.96 -3.68
N ASP A 25 1.99 -10.98 -3.91
CA ASP A 25 3.39 -11.06 -3.52
C ASP A 25 3.59 -11.08 -1.99
N LEU A 26 2.81 -10.28 -1.26
CA LEU A 26 2.88 -10.18 0.20
C LEU A 26 2.03 -11.24 0.92
N GLY A 27 1.26 -12.05 0.20
CA GLY A 27 0.38 -13.07 0.79
C GLY A 27 -0.81 -12.51 1.57
N ILE A 28 -1.32 -11.34 1.17
CA ILE A 28 -2.42 -10.63 1.85
C ILE A 28 -3.55 -10.28 0.87
N SER A 29 -4.70 -9.84 1.38
CA SER A 29 -5.80 -9.43 0.51
C SER A 29 -5.55 -8.05 -0.14
N PRO A 30 -6.06 -7.78 -1.36
CA PRO A 30 -5.99 -6.45 -1.98
C PRO A 30 -6.64 -5.34 -1.13
N ALA A 31 -7.69 -5.68 -0.37
CA ALA A 31 -8.32 -4.76 0.58
C ALA A 31 -7.36 -4.36 1.71
N MET A 32 -6.52 -5.29 2.18
CA MET A 32 -5.53 -5.02 3.21
C MET A 32 -4.41 -4.12 2.67
N VAL A 33 -3.94 -4.36 1.44
CA VAL A 33 -3.01 -3.45 0.74
C VAL A 33 -3.58 -2.03 0.70
N GLY A 34 -4.84 -1.89 0.26
CA GLY A 34 -5.49 -0.57 0.22
C GLY A 34 -5.64 0.09 1.58
N ASN A 35 -5.86 -0.69 2.64
CA ASN A 35 -5.91 -0.16 4.00
C ASN A 35 -4.54 0.35 4.48
N HIS A 36 -3.46 -0.35 4.13
CA HIS A 36 -2.10 0.08 4.47
C HIS A 36 -1.70 1.38 3.79
N VAL A 37 -2.02 1.51 2.49
CA VAL A 37 -1.77 2.73 1.71
C VAL A 37 -2.58 3.89 2.27
N ARG A 38 -3.90 3.74 2.46
CA ARG A 38 -4.76 4.78 3.05
C ARG A 38 -4.27 5.24 4.42
N ARG A 39 -3.83 4.31 5.26
CA ARG A 39 -3.30 4.64 6.59
C ARG A 39 -1.99 5.42 6.50
N LEU A 40 -1.14 5.12 5.51
CA LEU A 40 0.11 5.83 5.28
C LEU A 40 -0.16 7.25 4.76
N GLU A 41 -1.06 7.39 3.78
CA GLU A 41 -1.51 8.68 3.24
C GLU A 41 -2.12 9.57 4.35
N ALA A 42 -2.98 9.00 5.20
CA ALA A 42 -3.57 9.73 6.32
C ALA A 42 -2.52 10.21 7.34
N TRP A 43 -1.47 9.44 7.57
CA TRP A 43 -0.38 9.83 8.47
C TRP A 43 0.51 10.92 7.87
N LEU A 44 0.76 10.86 6.55
CA LEU A 44 1.58 11.86 5.84
C LEU A 44 0.77 13.12 5.46
N GLY A 45 -0.56 13.06 5.50
CA GLY A 45 -1.44 14.15 5.08
C GLY A 45 -1.43 14.40 3.57
N ALA A 46 -1.06 13.41 2.77
CA ALA A 46 -0.94 13.54 1.32
C ALA A 46 -1.29 12.23 0.60
N PRO A 47 -1.92 12.29 -0.59
CA PRO A 47 -2.07 11.12 -1.45
C PRO A 47 -0.69 10.67 -1.94
N LEU A 48 -0.49 9.36 -2.02
CA LEU A 48 0.79 8.78 -2.45
C LEU A 48 0.70 8.12 -3.83
N LEU A 49 -0.51 7.79 -4.27
CA LEU A 49 -0.76 7.16 -5.56
C LEU A 49 -1.74 8.01 -6.38
N LEU A 50 -1.49 8.07 -7.69
CA LEU A 50 -2.38 8.75 -8.64
C LEU A 50 -3.43 7.75 -9.12
N ALA A 51 -4.71 8.17 -9.13
CA ALA A 51 -5.74 7.45 -9.86
C ALA A 51 -5.60 7.79 -11.34
N GLY A 52 -5.22 6.79 -12.16
CA GLY A 52 -5.24 6.87 -13.62
C GLY A 52 -6.62 6.58 -14.18
#